data_AF-A0A957FV71-F1
#
_entry.id   AF-A0A957FV71-F1
#
_cell.length_a   1.000
_cell.length_b   1.000
_cell.length_c   1.000
_cell.angle_alpha   90.00
_cell.angle_beta   90.00
_cell.angle_gamma   90.00
#
_symmetry.space_group_name_H-M   'P 1'
#
loop_
_entity.id
_entity.type
_entity.pdbx_description
1 polymer ?
#
loop_
_entity_poly.entity_id
_entity_poly.type
_entity_poly.pdbx_seq_one_letter_code
_entity_poly.pdbx_strand_id
1 'polypeptide(L)'
;MKSLRRMAIGAFLLLGAAFFLSRSETTQAQGTNLLFNPGFEGEYTAYIPNPGHALYGWQVADCTPGYGGDAICGTAQMPANWWPWWISQTPSDPPWKNRMPEYKPAEAPFVNRVHGGARASQYFTFHSTHTAGHVQVVPVPANANLRFSIWGQAWSDAEDSGASIFP
;
A
#
# COMPACT_ATOMS: atom_id res chain seq x y z
N MET A 1 17.75 -58.51 -62.23
CA MET A 1 17.56 -57.52 -63.32
C MET A 1 16.09 -57.09 -63.35
N LYS A 2 15.84 -55.77 -63.23
CA LYS A 2 14.60 -55.00 -63.51
C LYS A 2 13.44 -55.19 -62.48
N SER A 3 13.12 -54.19 -61.62
CA SER A 3 12.40 -52.90 -61.87
C SER A 3 10.88 -53.14 -62.04
N LEU A 4 9.88 -52.48 -61.42
CA LEU A 4 9.72 -51.08 -60.96
C LEU A 4 8.44 -50.93 -60.07
N ARG A 5 8.53 -50.06 -59.05
CA ARG A 5 7.54 -49.19 -58.35
C ARG A 5 6.02 -49.37 -58.51
N ARG A 6 5.31 -49.25 -57.37
CA ARG A 6 4.18 -48.29 -57.20
C ARG A 6 4.20 -47.64 -55.80
N MET A 7 4.05 -46.32 -55.79
CA MET A 7 3.93 -45.43 -54.63
C MET A 7 2.58 -45.59 -53.93
N ALA A 8 2.57 -45.44 -52.61
CA ALA A 8 1.43 -44.85 -51.90
C ALA A 8 1.97 -43.88 -50.85
N ILE A 9 1.45 -42.66 -50.92
CA ILE A 9 1.78 -41.48 -50.13
C ILE A 9 1.05 -41.61 -48.79
N GLY A 10 1.77 -41.50 -47.68
CA GLY A 10 1.21 -41.28 -46.35
C GLY A 10 1.92 -40.09 -45.71
N ALA A 11 1.24 -38.95 -45.68
CA ALA A 11 1.75 -37.71 -45.12
C ALA A 11 1.94 -37.83 -43.60
N PHE A 12 3.18 -37.71 -43.11
CA PHE A 12 3.47 -37.45 -41.70
C PHE A 12 3.59 -35.94 -41.49
N LEU A 13 2.46 -35.31 -41.17
CA LEU A 13 2.39 -33.97 -40.59
C LEU A 13 2.18 -34.14 -39.09
N LEU A 14 3.26 -34.03 -38.32
CA LEU A 14 3.20 -33.64 -36.90
C LEU A 14 4.26 -32.57 -36.66
N LEU A 15 3.90 -31.35 -37.06
CA LEU A 15 4.48 -30.12 -36.57
C LEU A 15 4.11 -29.94 -35.10
N GLY A 16 5.07 -29.49 -34.29
CA GLY A 16 4.77 -28.58 -33.19
C GLY A 16 4.72 -29.19 -31.79
N ALA A 17 5.83 -29.75 -31.31
CA ALA A 17 6.14 -29.66 -29.88
C ALA A 17 7.09 -28.46 -29.69
N ALA A 18 6.54 -27.25 -29.76
CA ALA A 18 7.22 -26.09 -29.20
C ALA A 18 7.29 -26.32 -27.69
N PHE A 19 8.45 -26.78 -27.21
CA PHE A 19 8.80 -26.69 -25.80
C PHE A 19 8.78 -25.21 -25.45
N PHE A 20 7.64 -24.73 -24.96
CA PHE A 20 7.62 -23.55 -24.12
C PHE A 20 8.44 -23.91 -22.89
N LEU A 21 9.74 -23.60 -22.95
CA LEU A 21 10.53 -23.37 -21.76
C LEU A 21 9.77 -22.30 -20.99
N SER A 22 8.97 -22.73 -20.03
CA SER A 22 8.52 -21.86 -18.97
C SER A 22 9.79 -21.29 -18.38
N ARG A 23 10.09 -20.03 -18.70
CA ARG A 23 11.02 -19.25 -17.90
C ARG A 23 10.38 -19.30 -16.52
N SER A 24 10.96 -20.11 -15.65
CA SER A 24 10.79 -19.88 -14.23
C SER A 24 11.36 -18.49 -14.04
N GLU A 25 10.49 -17.50 -13.94
CA GLU A 25 10.87 -16.25 -13.32
C GLU A 25 11.30 -16.66 -11.93
N THR A 26 12.61 -16.82 -11.73
CA THR A 26 13.20 -16.86 -10.41
C THR A 26 12.62 -15.65 -9.71
N THR A 27 11.74 -15.89 -8.74
CA THR A 27 11.26 -14.86 -7.82
C THR A 27 12.51 -14.16 -7.35
N GLN A 28 12.76 -12.97 -7.89
CA GLN A 28 13.98 -12.25 -7.59
C GLN A 28 13.91 -12.01 -6.09
N ALA A 29 14.83 -12.60 -5.33
CA ALA A 29 14.91 -12.42 -3.88
C ALA A 29 14.65 -10.94 -3.61
N GLN A 30 13.63 -10.64 -2.79
CA GLN A 30 13.42 -9.26 -2.39
C GLN A 30 14.76 -8.77 -1.84
N GLY A 31 15.34 -7.73 -2.44
CA GLY A 31 16.57 -7.13 -1.92
C GLY A 31 16.36 -6.71 -0.47
N THR A 32 17.43 -6.33 0.22
CA THR A 32 17.34 -5.89 1.62
C THR A 32 16.22 -4.87 1.82
N ASN A 33 15.26 -5.19 2.70
CA ASN A 33 14.22 -4.26 3.07
C ASN A 33 14.85 -3.14 3.91
N LEU A 34 14.69 -1.90 3.44
CA LEU A 34 15.24 -0.71 4.10
C LEU A 34 14.28 -0.10 5.12
N LEU A 35 13.00 -0.50 5.11
CA LEU A 35 11.98 0.03 6.00
C LEU A 35 12.20 -0.46 7.43
N PHE A 36 12.03 0.45 8.39
CA PHE A 36 11.87 0.12 9.79
C PHE A 36 10.43 -0.33 10.03
N ASN A 37 10.22 -1.49 10.64
CA ASN A 37 8.87 -2.00 10.87
C ASN A 37 7.99 -1.98 9.59
N PRO A 38 8.35 -2.75 8.54
CA PRO A 38 7.67 -2.70 7.25
C PRO A 38 6.20 -3.13 7.29
N GLY A 39 5.80 -3.87 8.33
CA GLY A 39 4.44 -4.41 8.49
C GLY A 39 3.51 -3.54 9.33
N PHE A 40 3.93 -2.35 9.79
CA PHE A 40 3.14 -1.51 10.70
C PHE A 40 2.81 -2.19 12.03
N GLU A 41 3.75 -2.95 12.58
CA GLU A 41 3.59 -3.71 13.81
C GLU A 41 3.84 -2.87 15.07
N GLY A 42 3.50 -3.44 16.23
CA GLY A 42 3.75 -2.82 17.53
C GLY A 42 2.65 -1.85 17.98
N GLU A 43 2.95 -1.09 19.03
CA GLU A 43 2.01 -0.17 19.66
C GLU A 43 1.72 1.04 18.76
N TYR A 44 0.44 1.41 18.68
CA TYR A 44 -0.03 2.61 18.00
C TYR A 44 -0.23 3.73 19.00
N THR A 45 0.38 4.87 18.73
CA THR A 45 0.25 6.08 19.58
C THR A 45 -0.24 7.24 18.76
N ALA A 46 -0.96 8.17 19.39
CA ALA A 46 -1.33 9.44 18.76
C ALA A 46 -0.08 10.14 18.24
N TYR A 47 -0.12 10.58 16.99
CA TYR A 47 1.00 11.26 16.38
C TYR A 47 1.20 12.65 17.01
N ILE A 48 2.44 12.92 17.39
CA ILE A 48 2.89 14.23 17.88
C ILE A 48 3.76 14.85 16.78
N PRO A 49 3.34 15.94 16.13
CA PRO A 49 4.13 16.63 15.13
C PRO A 49 5.49 17.04 15.68
N ASN A 50 6.53 16.77 14.89
CA ASN A 50 7.91 17.14 15.21
C ASN A 50 8.48 17.88 13.99
N PRO A 51 9.18 19.03 14.18
CA PRO A 51 9.86 19.74 13.08
C PRO A 51 10.82 18.89 12.23
N GLY A 52 11.34 17.79 12.76
CA GLY A 52 12.19 16.84 12.02
C GLY A 52 11.42 15.86 11.13
N HIS A 53 10.10 15.77 11.28
CA HIS A 53 9.24 15.05 10.34
C HIS A 53 8.84 16.00 9.23
N ALA A 54 8.77 15.51 7.99
CA ALA A 54 8.45 16.31 6.80
C ALA A 54 6.97 16.75 6.76
N LEU A 55 6.50 17.42 7.81
CA LEU A 55 5.20 18.02 7.90
C LEU A 55 5.30 19.53 7.74
N TYR A 56 4.33 20.08 7.02
CA TYR A 56 4.15 21.51 6.87
C TYR A 56 3.32 22.06 8.04
N GLY A 57 3.52 23.34 8.38
CA GLY A 57 2.81 23.98 9.50
C GLY A 57 1.28 23.95 9.40
N TRP A 58 0.73 23.86 8.17
CA TRP A 58 -0.70 23.73 7.95
C TRP A 58 -1.26 22.36 8.36
N GLN A 59 -0.47 21.29 8.34
CA GLN A 59 -0.88 19.97 8.86
C GLN A 59 -0.95 19.98 10.38
N VAL A 60 -0.02 20.68 11.03
CA VAL A 60 0.00 20.82 12.49
C VAL A 60 -1.23 21.56 13.00
N ALA A 61 -1.75 22.51 12.23
CA ALA A 61 -2.94 23.29 12.56
C ALA A 61 -4.23 22.47 12.57
N ASP A 62 -4.28 21.33 11.88
CA ASP A 62 -5.43 20.40 11.92
C ASP A 62 -5.48 19.60 13.23
N CYS A 63 -4.38 19.57 13.99
CA CYS A 63 -4.27 18.79 15.21
C CYS A 63 -4.74 19.61 16.43
N THR A 64 -5.31 18.93 17.42
CA THR A 64 -5.84 19.61 18.61
C THR A 64 -4.68 20.05 19.51
N PRO A 65 -4.71 21.23 20.15
CA PRO A 65 -3.75 21.57 21.19
C PRO A 65 -3.84 20.55 22.33
N GLY A 66 -2.73 19.88 22.61
CA GLY A 66 -2.54 19.00 23.75
C GLY A 66 -2.32 19.78 25.05
N TYR A 67 -2.31 19.05 26.16
CA TYR A 67 -1.96 19.63 27.46
C TYR A 67 -0.47 20.04 27.45
N GLY A 68 -0.19 21.33 27.62
CA GLY A 68 1.18 21.89 27.53
C GLY A 68 1.47 22.68 26.25
N GLY A 69 0.51 22.79 25.32
CA GLY A 69 0.64 23.62 24.11
C GLY A 69 1.17 22.90 22.87
N ASP A 70 1.60 21.65 23.00
CA ASP A 70 2.00 20.80 21.86
C ASP A 70 0.77 20.33 21.07
N ALA A 71 0.83 20.35 19.74
CA ALA A 71 -0.25 19.79 18.93
C ALA A 71 -0.27 18.26 19.05
N ILE A 72 -1.44 17.67 19.31
CA ILE A 72 -1.64 16.21 19.32
C ILE A 72 -2.65 15.86 18.24
N CYS A 73 -2.22 15.04 17.28
CA CYS A 73 -3.08 14.55 16.22
C CYS A 73 -3.79 13.28 16.72
N GLY A 74 -4.77 13.45 17.62
CA GLY A 74 -5.41 12.35 18.34
C GLY A 74 -6.10 11.30 17.45
N THR A 75 -6.58 11.73 16.27
CA THR A 75 -7.18 10.86 15.26
C THR A 75 -6.16 10.24 14.31
N ALA A 76 -4.89 10.62 14.39
CA ALA A 76 -3.82 10.09 13.58
C ALA A 76 -2.90 9.20 14.43
N GLN A 77 -3.27 7.93 14.59
CA GLN A 77 -2.48 6.95 15.33
C GLN A 77 -1.46 6.27 14.41
N MET A 78 -0.23 6.11 14.90
CA MET A 78 0.88 5.53 14.13
C MET A 78 1.72 4.56 14.96
N PRO A 79 2.28 3.51 14.33
CA PRO A 79 3.29 2.69 14.96
C PRO A 79 4.65 3.40 14.94
N ALA A 80 5.60 2.90 15.73
CA ALA A 80 6.95 3.44 15.80
C ALA A 80 7.61 3.55 14.41
N ASN A 81 8.34 4.65 14.19
CA ASN A 81 9.07 4.98 12.96
C ASN A 81 8.21 5.23 11.71
N TRP A 82 6.90 5.35 11.88
CA TRP A 82 5.98 5.80 10.83
C TRP A 82 5.31 7.10 11.26
N TRP A 83 4.96 7.93 10.29
CA TRP A 83 4.14 9.10 10.54
C TRP A 83 3.10 9.34 9.45
N PRO A 84 1.99 10.02 9.77
CA PRO A 84 0.95 10.32 8.81
C PRO A 84 1.39 11.50 7.93
N TRP A 85 0.85 11.58 6.73
CA TRP A 85 0.97 12.76 5.87
C TRP A 85 -0.32 12.95 5.09
N TRP A 86 -0.80 14.19 5.01
CA TRP A 86 -2.01 14.55 4.27
C TRP A 86 -1.95 15.97 3.71
N ILE A 87 -2.75 16.30 2.70
CA ILE A 87 -3.05 17.68 2.32
C ILE A 87 -4.23 18.15 3.15
N SER A 88 -4.11 19.32 3.80
CA SER A 88 -5.20 19.93 4.56
C SER A 88 -6.18 20.62 3.65
N GLN A 89 -7.42 20.69 4.11
CA GLN A 89 -8.47 21.44 3.47
C GLN A 89 -8.15 22.94 3.50
N THR A 90 -8.37 23.61 2.37
CA THR A 90 -8.30 25.08 2.29
C THR A 90 -9.69 25.68 2.50
N PRO A 91 -9.80 26.97 2.88
CA PRO A 91 -11.10 27.64 3.03
C PRO A 91 -11.98 27.63 1.77
N SER A 92 -11.38 27.45 0.58
CA SER A 92 -12.08 27.35 -0.69
C SER A 92 -12.53 25.94 -1.07
N ASP A 93 -12.03 24.92 -0.36
CA ASP A 93 -12.39 23.54 -0.67
C ASP A 93 -13.81 23.22 -0.19
N PRO A 94 -14.57 22.42 -0.96
CA PRO A 94 -15.87 21.94 -0.50
C PRO A 94 -15.69 21.04 0.73
N PRO A 95 -16.72 20.89 1.59
CA PRO A 95 -16.59 20.22 2.90
C PRO A 95 -16.01 18.80 2.85
N TRP A 96 -16.21 18.05 1.77
CA TRP A 96 -15.76 16.66 1.61
C TRP A 96 -14.31 16.51 1.15
N LYS A 97 -13.67 17.58 0.68
CA LYS A 97 -12.35 17.49 0.04
C LYS A 97 -11.22 17.65 1.05
N ASN A 98 -10.26 16.72 1.04
CA ASN A 98 -9.02 16.79 1.81
C ASN A 98 -9.25 17.01 3.31
N ARG A 99 -10.29 16.38 3.86
CA ARG A 99 -10.43 16.32 5.32
C ARG A 99 -9.26 15.51 5.89
N MET A 100 -8.77 15.93 7.06
CA MET A 100 -7.73 15.19 7.78
C MET A 100 -8.18 13.71 7.94
N PRO A 101 -7.40 12.73 7.44
CA PRO A 101 -7.75 11.33 7.61
C PRO A 101 -7.68 10.90 9.09
N GLU A 102 -8.56 9.98 9.51
CA GLU A 102 -8.34 9.19 10.73
C GLU A 102 -7.38 8.05 10.38
N TYR A 103 -6.23 7.97 11.07
CA TYR A 103 -5.29 6.87 10.94
C TYR A 103 -5.38 5.96 12.16
N LYS A 104 -5.44 4.65 11.91
CA LYS A 104 -5.55 3.64 12.97
C LYS A 104 -5.02 2.28 12.52
N PRO A 105 -4.75 1.34 13.43
CA PRO A 105 -4.43 -0.02 13.04
C PRO A 105 -5.67 -0.72 12.48
N ALA A 106 -5.48 -1.51 11.43
CA ALA A 106 -6.31 -2.66 11.13
C ALA A 106 -5.70 -3.85 11.87
N GLU A 107 -6.48 -4.45 12.76
CA GLU A 107 -6.07 -5.58 13.60
C GLU A 107 -7.29 -6.44 13.91
N ALA A 108 -7.13 -7.52 14.68
CA ALA A 108 -8.25 -8.36 15.10
C ALA A 108 -9.39 -7.53 15.71
N PRO A 109 -10.67 -7.76 15.29
CA PRO A 109 -11.15 -8.85 14.46
C PRO A 109 -11.09 -8.61 12.94
N PHE A 110 -10.62 -7.45 12.47
CA PHE A 110 -10.58 -7.05 11.05
C PHE A 110 -9.35 -7.57 10.30
N VAL A 111 -8.96 -8.82 10.57
CA VAL A 111 -7.75 -9.46 10.00
C VAL A 111 -7.81 -9.59 8.48
N ASN A 112 -9.00 -9.54 7.88
CA ASN A 112 -9.19 -9.53 6.43
C ASN A 112 -8.62 -8.29 5.73
N ARG A 113 -8.24 -7.26 6.49
CA ARG A 113 -7.57 -6.04 6.00
C ARG A 113 -6.05 -6.09 6.15
N VAL A 114 -5.52 -7.18 6.72
CA VAL A 114 -4.10 -7.37 7.01
C VAL A 114 -3.53 -8.36 6.00
N HIS A 115 -2.59 -7.91 5.17
CA HIS A 115 -1.93 -8.76 4.16
C HIS A 115 -0.97 -9.78 4.78
N GLY A 116 -0.33 -9.41 5.89
CA GLY A 116 0.56 -10.27 6.65
C GLY A 116 0.95 -9.62 7.97
N GLY A 117 1.45 -10.42 8.91
CA GLY A 117 1.73 -9.95 10.27
C GLY A 117 0.46 -9.88 11.13
N ALA A 118 0.48 -9.04 12.16
CA ALA A 118 -0.65 -8.85 13.08
C ALA A 118 -1.47 -7.59 12.77
N ARG A 119 -0.88 -6.61 12.08
CA ARG A 119 -1.50 -5.32 11.81
C ARG A 119 -1.28 -4.84 10.39
N ALA A 120 -2.13 -3.92 9.94
CA ALA A 120 -1.88 -3.05 8.80
C ALA A 120 -2.26 -1.62 9.19
N SER A 121 -1.67 -0.61 8.56
CA SER A 121 -2.12 0.77 8.78
C SER A 121 -3.24 1.14 7.82
N GLN A 122 -4.31 1.74 8.34
CA GLN A 122 -5.43 2.23 7.54
C GLN A 122 -5.66 3.72 7.78
N TYR A 123 -6.13 4.43 6.75
CA TYR A 123 -6.66 5.78 6.89
C TYR A 123 -7.99 5.95 6.16
N PHE A 124 -8.91 6.71 6.76
CA PHE A 124 -10.22 7.00 6.18
C PHE A 124 -10.90 8.18 6.91
N THR A 125 -11.90 8.78 6.30
CA THR A 125 -13.04 9.40 7.00
C THR A 125 -14.30 9.20 6.17
N PHE A 126 -15.47 9.16 6.81
CA PHE A 126 -16.73 9.05 6.09
C PHE A 126 -17.00 10.27 5.20
N HIS A 127 -17.57 10.01 4.02
CA HIS A 127 -18.01 11.00 3.02
C HIS A 127 -16.94 12.04 2.64
N SER A 128 -15.68 11.63 2.56
CA SER A 128 -14.57 12.54 2.29
C SER A 128 -13.54 11.94 1.33
N THR A 129 -12.78 12.81 0.68
CA THR A 129 -11.62 12.45 -0.13
C THR A 129 -10.32 12.90 0.55
N HIS A 130 -9.23 12.24 0.19
CA HIS A 130 -7.92 12.48 0.80
C HIS A 130 -6.82 12.44 -0.25
N THR A 131 -5.92 13.43 -0.22
CA THR A 131 -4.55 13.25 -0.70
C THR A 131 -3.69 13.00 0.53
N ALA A 132 -3.36 11.73 0.78
CA ALA A 132 -2.73 11.31 2.03
C ALA A 132 -1.86 10.06 1.85
N GLY A 133 -1.03 9.78 2.85
CA GLY A 133 -0.15 8.63 2.87
C GLY A 133 0.48 8.36 4.23
N HIS A 134 1.39 7.40 4.20
CA HIS A 134 2.28 7.04 5.31
C HIS A 134 3.69 7.39 4.90
N VAL A 135 4.46 7.95 5.82
CA VAL A 135 5.84 8.37 5.55
C VAL A 135 6.77 7.68 6.53
N GLN A 136 7.90 7.25 5.98
CA GLN A 136 9.05 6.78 6.72
C GLN A 136 10.30 7.22 5.98
N VAL A 137 11.29 7.70 6.72
CA VAL A 137 12.61 8.04 6.18
C VAL A 137 13.56 6.88 6.46
N VAL A 138 14.24 6.44 5.42
CA VAL A 138 15.20 5.34 5.49
C VAL A 138 16.57 5.81 4.98
N PRO A 139 17.68 5.30 5.54
CA PRO A 139 19.01 5.62 5.03
C PRO A 139 19.20 4.99 3.65
N VAL A 140 19.61 5.79 2.66
CA VAL A 140 19.84 5.34 1.28
C VAL A 140 21.21 5.84 0.81
N PRO A 141 22.09 4.96 0.29
CA PRO A 141 23.32 5.40 -0.36
C PRO A 141 23.04 6.30 -1.57
N ALA A 142 23.89 7.31 -1.79
CA ALA A 142 23.76 8.17 -2.96
C ALA A 142 23.76 7.35 -4.26
N ASN A 143 22.85 7.70 -5.19
CA ASN A 143 22.66 7.04 -6.49
C ASN A 143 22.25 5.56 -6.43
N ALA A 144 21.76 5.06 -5.29
CA ALA A 144 21.24 3.70 -5.19
C ALA A 144 19.99 3.50 -6.06
N ASN A 145 19.94 2.37 -6.77
CA ASN A 145 18.71 1.91 -7.41
C ASN A 145 17.79 1.31 -6.35
N LEU A 146 16.60 1.89 -6.21
CA LEU A 146 15.61 1.43 -5.25
C LEU A 146 14.43 0.76 -5.95
N ARG A 147 13.81 -0.18 -5.23
CA ARG A 147 12.49 -0.70 -5.58
C ARG A 147 11.53 -0.41 -4.44
N PHE A 148 10.48 0.32 -4.73
CA PHE A 148 9.36 0.53 -3.83
C PHE A 148 8.25 -0.47 -4.16
N SER A 149 7.68 -1.09 -3.13
CA SER A 149 6.53 -1.99 -3.27
C SER A 149 5.64 -1.85 -2.04
N ILE A 150 4.33 -1.80 -2.25
CA ILE A 150 3.33 -1.83 -1.18
C ILE A 150 2.25 -2.85 -1.56
N TRP A 151 1.61 -3.40 -0.55
CA TRP A 151 0.28 -3.98 -0.70
C TRP A 151 -0.73 -2.99 -0.13
N GLY A 152 -1.88 -2.87 -0.80
CA GLY A 152 -2.95 -2.01 -0.35
C GLY A 152 -4.30 -2.56 -0.75
N GLN A 153 -5.29 -2.29 0.08
CA GLN A 153 -6.70 -2.54 -0.18
C GLN A 153 -7.47 -1.25 0.05
N ALA A 154 -8.49 -1.01 -0.78
CA ALA A 154 -9.42 0.08 -0.62
C ALA A 154 -10.86 -0.45 -0.62
N TRP A 155 -11.70 0.14 0.23
CA TRP A 155 -13.15 -0.04 0.20
C TRP A 155 -13.76 1.34 0.02
N SER A 156 -14.63 1.48 -0.97
CA SER A 156 -15.57 2.58 -1.07
C SER A 156 -16.98 2.03 -1.22
N ASP A 157 -17.94 2.60 -0.50
CA ASP A 157 -19.37 2.41 -0.76
C ASP A 157 -20.01 3.80 -0.93
N ALA A 158 -21.06 3.86 -1.75
CA ALA A 158 -21.86 5.07 -1.92
C ALA A 158 -22.90 5.23 -0.80
N GLU A 159 -23.27 4.14 -0.12
CA GLU A 159 -24.31 4.09 0.93
C GLU A 159 -23.94 3.06 2.03
N ASP A 160 -24.70 3.01 3.14
CA ASP A 160 -24.66 1.88 4.09
C ASP A 160 -25.40 0.68 3.48
N SER A 161 -24.83 0.05 2.45
CA SER A 161 -25.40 -1.18 1.90
C SER A 161 -24.86 -2.38 2.68
N GLY A 162 -25.76 -3.11 3.36
CA GLY A 162 -25.43 -4.13 4.38
C GLY A 162 -24.69 -5.40 3.91
N ALA A 163 -23.98 -5.39 2.79
CA ALA A 163 -23.13 -6.50 2.38
C ALA A 163 -22.06 -6.06 1.36
N SER A 164 -20.78 -6.30 1.66
CA SER A 164 -19.73 -6.31 0.64
C SER A 164 -19.94 -7.50 -0.29
N ILE A 165 -20.39 -7.24 -1.50
CA ILE A 165 -20.43 -8.23 -2.60
C ILE A 165 -19.17 -8.12 -3.47
N PHE A 166 -17.99 -8.19 -2.84
CA PHE A 166 -16.75 -8.45 -3.61
C PHE A 166 -16.54 -9.97 -3.67
N PRO A 167 -16.48 -10.59 -4.87
CA PRO A 167 -16.18 -12.01 -5.05
C PRO A 167 -14.73 -12.37 -4.73
#